data_AF-A0A969NHC1-F1
#
_entry.id   AF-A0A969NHC1-F1
#
_cell.length_a   1.000
_cell.length_b   1.000
_cell.length_c   1.000
_cell.angle_alpha   90.00
_cell.angle_beta   90.00
_cell.angle_gamma   90.00
#
_symmetry.space_group_name_H-M   'P 1'
#
loop_
_entity.id
_entity.type
_entity.pdbx_description
1 polymer ?
#
loop_
_entity_poly.entity_id
_entity_poly.type
_entity_poly.pdbx_seq_one_letter_code
_entity_poly.pdbx_strand_id
1 'polypeptide(L)'
;MNNEKPTYQELQNELDALKKSYQSDINEKIKEIKALKSNVFKSEHALDALPVGVVVYNKEGSVYHYNKYFQSLFGYTIEDVPNVGEWFTVAYPDKKYRDGVKERWFSSIEEYERTGKFTPVEARVKCKDGTYKDIEFGFEAIDDTYLTTFVDLTRRKEIEKAHLQAVEFTEDLINSLPGIFYMYRISGDDARLIKWNINHEKQLGFTSEELLEKSVLTFR
;
A
#
# COMPACT_ATOMS: atom_id res chain seq x y z
N MET A 1 -10.04 -74.37 17.61
CA MET A 1 -8.84 -73.64 18.09
C MET A 1 -9.30 -72.74 19.22
N ASN A 2 -8.77 -72.98 20.42
CA ASN A 2 -9.16 -72.32 21.67
C ASN A 2 -8.90 -70.81 21.61
N ASN A 3 -9.93 -70.00 21.82
CA ASN A 3 -9.77 -68.63 22.31
C ASN A 3 -9.81 -68.70 23.85
N GLU A 4 -8.66 -68.89 24.49
CA GLU A 4 -8.56 -68.65 25.92
C GLU A 4 -8.76 -67.15 26.18
N LYS A 5 -9.61 -66.83 27.17
CA LYS A 5 -9.83 -65.43 27.57
C LYS A 5 -8.55 -64.90 28.23
N PRO A 6 -8.12 -63.67 27.91
CA PRO A 6 -6.94 -63.09 28.53
C PRO A 6 -7.10 -63.01 30.05
N THR A 7 -5.99 -63.24 30.75
CA THR A 7 -5.91 -63.15 32.20
C THR A 7 -6.00 -61.71 32.68
N TYR A 8 -6.36 -61.51 33.95
CA TYR A 8 -6.45 -60.17 34.55
C TYR A 8 -5.14 -59.37 34.44
N GLN A 9 -3.99 -60.04 34.55
CA GLN A 9 -2.67 -59.41 34.45
C GLN A 9 -2.36 -58.94 33.02
N GLU A 10 -2.75 -59.73 32.01
CA GLU A 10 -2.60 -59.37 30.60
C GLU A 10 -3.46 -58.14 30.26
N LEU A 11 -4.71 -58.10 30.74
CA LEU A 11 -5.59 -56.93 30.59
C LEU A 11 -5.03 -55.67 31.26
N GLN A 12 -4.39 -55.78 32.43
CA GLN A 12 -3.75 -54.63 33.08
C GLN A 12 -2.53 -54.13 32.28
N ASN A 13 -1.69 -55.04 31.78
CA ASN A 13 -0.53 -54.69 30.98
C ASN A 13 -0.93 -54.02 29.66
N GLU A 14 -1.97 -54.54 28.99
CA GLU A 14 -2.53 -53.93 27.78
C GLU A 14 -3.11 -52.54 28.06
N LEU A 15 -3.83 -52.37 29.16
CA LEU A 15 -4.39 -51.06 29.55
C LEU A 15 -3.29 -50.03 29.82
N ASP A 16 -2.21 -50.41 30.49
CA ASP A 16 -1.09 -49.51 30.78
C ASP A 16 -0.27 -49.19 29.53
N ALA A 17 -0.09 -50.15 28.62
CA ALA A 17 0.52 -49.92 27.32
C ALA A 17 -0.33 -48.95 26.48
N LEU A 18 -1.66 -49.15 26.44
CA LEU A 18 -2.59 -48.29 25.73
C LEU A 18 -2.59 -46.86 26.29
N LYS A 19 -2.61 -46.71 27.62
CA LYS A 19 -2.51 -45.40 28.29
C LYS A 19 -1.21 -44.69 27.94
N LYS A 20 -0.08 -45.40 27.95
CA LYS A 20 1.23 -44.83 27.57
C LYS A 20 1.23 -44.39 26.10
N SER A 21 0.69 -45.20 25.20
CA SER A 21 0.56 -44.84 23.78
C SER A 21 -0.30 -43.59 23.61
N TYR A 22 -1.49 -43.57 24.21
CA TYR A 22 -2.42 -42.44 24.12
C TYR A 22 -1.84 -41.14 24.70
N GLN A 23 -1.11 -41.24 25.82
CA GLN A 23 -0.43 -40.09 26.42
C GLN A 23 0.69 -39.55 25.51
N SER A 24 1.41 -40.44 24.82
CA SER A 24 2.42 -40.06 23.83
C SER A 24 1.78 -39.28 22.68
N ASP A 25 0.69 -39.82 22.10
CA ASP A 25 -0.03 -39.19 20.99
C ASP A 25 -0.61 -37.81 21.38
N ILE A 26 -1.11 -37.67 22.60
CA ILE A 26 -1.57 -36.37 23.14
C ILE A 26 -0.41 -35.39 23.23
N ASN A 27 0.73 -35.82 23.77
CA ASN A 27 1.89 -34.94 23.94
C ASN A 27 2.44 -34.47 22.58
N GLU A 28 2.43 -35.34 21.58
CA GLU A 28 2.81 -35.01 20.20
C GLU A 28 1.87 -33.96 19.61
N LYS A 29 0.55 -34.18 19.68
CA LYS A 29 -0.45 -33.19 19.24
C LYS A 29 -0.34 -31.85 19.95
N ILE A 30 -0.07 -31.85 21.26
CA ILE A 30 0.15 -30.60 22.03
C ILE A 30 1.38 -29.86 21.50
N LYS A 31 2.45 -30.58 21.14
CA LYS A 31 3.67 -29.98 20.58
C LYS A 31 3.40 -29.36 19.21
N GLU A 32 2.68 -30.05 18.33
CA GLU A 32 2.26 -29.53 17.02
C GLU A 32 1.39 -28.29 17.13
N ILE A 33 0.35 -28.33 17.96
CA ILE A 33 -0.54 -27.18 18.20
C ILE A 33 0.25 -25.98 18.72
N LYS A 34 1.22 -26.20 19.63
CA LYS A 34 2.09 -25.11 20.12
C LYS A 34 2.96 -24.52 19.02
N ALA A 35 3.53 -25.35 18.15
CA ALA A 35 4.34 -24.89 17.03
C ALA A 35 3.50 -24.08 16.02
N LEU A 36 2.30 -24.56 15.68
CA LEU A 36 1.36 -23.85 14.81
C LEU A 36 0.95 -22.50 15.41
N LYS A 37 0.58 -22.46 16.70
CA LYS A 37 0.26 -21.20 17.38
C LYS A 37 1.42 -20.21 17.37
N SER A 38 2.65 -20.69 17.59
CA SER A 38 3.86 -19.86 17.53
C SER A 38 4.09 -19.28 16.13
N ASN A 39 3.86 -20.07 15.08
CA ASN A 39 4.00 -19.61 13.70
C ASN A 39 2.94 -18.58 13.33
N VAL A 40 1.67 -18.82 13.67
CA VAL A 40 0.58 -17.84 13.45
C VAL A 40 0.90 -16.52 14.16
N PHE A 41 1.29 -16.59 15.43
CA PHE A 41 1.67 -15.42 16.22
C PHE A 41 2.81 -14.62 15.56
N LYS A 42 3.86 -15.30 15.09
CA LYS A 42 4.98 -14.65 14.39
C LYS A 42 4.54 -14.01 13.08
N SER A 43 3.70 -14.67 12.30
CA SER A 43 3.18 -14.14 11.04
C SER A 43 2.34 -12.89 11.27
N GLU A 44 1.43 -12.90 12.25
CA GLU A 44 0.64 -11.71 12.61
C GLU A 44 1.52 -10.55 13.07
N HIS A 45 2.54 -10.82 13.90
CA HIS A 45 3.48 -9.80 14.34
C HIS A 45 4.34 -9.23 13.21
N ALA A 46 4.69 -10.08 12.24
CA ALA A 46 5.41 -9.62 11.05
C ALA A 46 4.54 -8.67 10.21
N LEU A 47 3.26 -8.98 10.00
CA LEU A 47 2.31 -8.11 9.31
C LEU A 47 2.06 -6.80 10.07
N ASP A 48 1.97 -6.86 11.40
CA ASP A 48 1.80 -5.70 12.28
C ASP A 48 3.01 -4.76 12.30
N ALA A 49 4.21 -5.27 12.04
CA ALA A 49 5.43 -4.48 11.98
C ALA A 49 5.60 -3.72 10.66
N LEU A 50 4.79 -4.03 9.64
CA LEU A 50 4.89 -3.39 8.33
C LEU A 50 4.39 -1.93 8.41
N PRO A 51 5.14 -0.95 7.86
CA PRO A 51 4.73 0.45 7.80
C PRO A 51 3.73 0.73 6.65
N VAL A 52 2.90 -0.26 6.32
CA VAL A 52 1.86 -0.19 5.28
C VAL A 52 0.62 -0.89 5.80
N GLY A 53 -0.56 -0.45 5.35
CA GLY A 53 -1.81 -1.12 5.72
C GLY A 53 -1.85 -2.47 5.04
N VAL A 54 -2.29 -3.51 5.75
CA VAL A 54 -2.45 -4.86 5.20
C VAL A 54 -3.79 -5.43 5.61
N VAL A 55 -4.45 -6.05 4.64
CA VAL A 55 -5.68 -6.82 4.82
C VAL A 55 -5.51 -8.18 4.20
N VAL A 56 -5.82 -9.23 4.96
CA VAL A 56 -5.85 -10.62 4.47
C VAL A 56 -7.28 -11.12 4.49
N TYR A 57 -7.75 -11.67 3.38
CA TYR A 57 -9.13 -12.11 3.19
C TYR A 57 -9.18 -13.32 2.25
N ASN A 58 -10.31 -14.04 2.23
CA ASN A 58 -10.51 -15.14 1.30
C ASN A 58 -11.08 -14.69 -0.05
N LYS A 59 -11.21 -15.63 -0.99
CA LYS A 59 -11.74 -15.39 -2.33
C LYS A 59 -13.20 -14.88 -2.31
N GLU A 60 -13.97 -15.21 -1.28
CA GLU A 60 -15.32 -14.70 -1.07
C GLU A 60 -15.35 -13.26 -0.52
N GLY A 61 -14.19 -12.68 -0.19
CA GLY A 61 -14.06 -11.33 0.33
C GLY A 61 -14.22 -11.20 1.84
N SER A 62 -14.31 -12.31 2.59
CA SER A 62 -14.38 -12.28 4.06
C SER A 62 -12.99 -12.04 4.64
N VAL A 63 -12.88 -11.04 5.52
CA VAL A 63 -11.60 -10.64 6.08
C VAL A 63 -11.20 -11.56 7.22
N TYR A 64 -9.93 -11.97 7.23
CA TYR A 64 -9.30 -12.72 8.30
C TYR A 64 -8.47 -11.83 9.21
N HIS A 65 -7.80 -10.82 8.65
CA HIS A 65 -6.87 -9.99 9.42
C HIS A 65 -6.76 -8.58 8.85
N TYR A 66 -6.71 -7.61 9.77
CA TYR A 66 -6.26 -6.24 9.57
C TYR A 66 -5.01 -6.02 10.42
N ASN A 67 -3.92 -5.55 9.82
CA ASN A 67 -2.75 -5.22 10.63
C ASN A 67 -2.96 -3.90 11.41
N LYS A 68 -2.15 -3.69 12.44
CA LYS A 68 -2.20 -2.46 13.27
C LYS A 68 -2.06 -1.17 12.47
N TYR A 69 -1.24 -1.16 11.42
CA TYR A 69 -1.05 0.04 10.60
C TYR A 69 -2.33 0.40 9.84
N PHE A 70 -3.04 -0.57 9.26
CA PHE A 70 -4.33 -0.33 8.60
C PHE A 70 -5.33 0.33 9.56
N GLN A 71 -5.45 -0.22 10.77
CA GLN A 71 -6.37 0.31 11.78
C GLN A 71 -5.99 1.73 12.20
N SER A 72 -4.68 1.99 12.35
CA SER A 72 -4.17 3.33 12.66
C SER A 72 -4.39 4.32 11.51
N LEU A 73 -4.33 3.84 10.26
CA LEU A 73 -4.46 4.65 9.05
C LEU A 73 -5.90 5.06 8.77
N PHE A 74 -6.86 4.13 8.90
CA PHE A 74 -8.26 4.35 8.52
C PHE A 74 -9.24 4.41 9.70
N GLY A 75 -8.88 3.86 10.86
CA GLY A 75 -9.74 3.80 12.05
C GLY A 75 -10.78 2.68 12.05
N TYR A 76 -10.84 1.84 11.01
CA TYR A 76 -11.78 0.71 10.93
C TYR A 76 -11.18 -0.56 11.51
N THR A 77 -12.02 -1.34 12.18
CA THR A 77 -11.71 -2.69 12.66
C THR A 77 -12.49 -3.76 11.88
N ILE A 78 -12.22 -5.03 12.17
CA ILE A 78 -12.93 -6.15 11.54
C ILE A 78 -14.42 -6.19 11.90
N GLU A 79 -14.78 -5.64 13.06
CA GLU A 79 -16.18 -5.50 13.48
C GLU A 79 -16.93 -4.42 12.68
N ASP A 80 -16.22 -3.38 12.24
CA ASP A 80 -16.80 -2.32 11.40
C ASP A 80 -16.90 -2.76 9.93
N VAL A 81 -15.90 -3.54 9.47
CA VAL A 81 -15.74 -3.92 8.06
C VAL A 81 -15.30 -5.39 8.00
N PRO A 82 -16.23 -6.36 8.08
CA PRO A 82 -15.91 -7.79 8.09
C PRO A 82 -15.60 -8.34 6.69
N ASN A 83 -15.92 -7.61 5.62
CA ASN A 83 -15.72 -8.06 4.24
C ASN A 83 -15.39 -6.92 3.27
N VAL A 84 -14.83 -7.28 2.12
CA VAL A 84 -14.42 -6.36 1.05
C VAL A 84 -15.61 -5.57 0.48
N GLY A 85 -16.82 -6.13 0.47
CA GLY A 85 -18.03 -5.44 0.01
C GLY A 85 -18.39 -4.24 0.89
N GLU A 86 -18.34 -4.44 2.21
CA GLU A 86 -18.54 -3.38 3.20
C GLU A 86 -17.42 -2.33 3.14
N TRP A 87 -16.18 -2.76 2.91
CA TRP A 87 -15.04 -1.86 2.71
C TRP A 87 -15.32 -0.85 1.59
N PHE A 88 -15.73 -1.32 0.40
CA PHE A 88 -16.07 -0.43 -0.71
C PHE A 88 -17.19 0.56 -0.36
N THR A 89 -18.12 0.18 0.50
CA THR A 89 -19.26 1.01 0.88
C THR A 89 -18.83 2.15 1.81
N VAL A 90 -18.01 1.86 2.83
CA VAL A 90 -17.55 2.87 3.79
C VAL A 90 -16.42 3.74 3.23
N ALA A 91 -15.51 3.16 2.45
CA ALA A 91 -14.37 3.85 1.83
C ALA A 91 -14.82 4.82 0.73
N TYR A 92 -15.89 4.50 0.01
CA TYR A 92 -16.38 5.25 -1.14
C TYR A 92 -17.90 5.48 -1.07
N PRO A 93 -18.37 6.51 -0.35
CA PRO A 93 -19.80 6.80 -0.22
C PRO A 93 -20.47 7.15 -1.55
N ASP A 94 -19.77 7.88 -2.42
CA ASP A 94 -20.27 8.23 -3.76
C ASP A 94 -20.34 6.98 -4.66
N LYS A 95 -21.53 6.68 -5.18
CA LYS A 95 -21.78 5.45 -5.95
C LYS A 95 -20.98 5.43 -7.26
N LYS A 96 -20.93 6.55 -8.00
CA LYS A 96 -20.28 6.59 -9.31
C LYS A 96 -18.77 6.39 -9.16
N TYR A 97 -18.18 7.05 -8.16
CA TYR A 97 -16.78 6.88 -7.82
C TYR A 97 -16.48 5.45 -7.35
N ARG A 98 -17.30 4.91 -6.45
CA ARG A 98 -17.17 3.53 -5.96
C ARG A 98 -17.17 2.51 -7.09
N ASP A 99 -18.10 2.64 -8.04
CA ASP A 99 -18.21 1.71 -9.16
C ASP A 99 -16.94 1.77 -10.05
N GLY A 100 -16.41 2.96 -10.31
CA GLY A 100 -15.15 3.10 -11.07
C GLY A 100 -13.90 2.62 -10.33
N VAL A 101 -13.87 2.68 -8.98
CA VAL A 101 -12.79 2.06 -8.21
C VAL A 101 -12.90 0.54 -8.23
N LYS A 102 -14.12 -0.01 -8.08
CA LYS A 102 -14.37 -1.46 -8.16
C LYS A 102 -13.92 -2.02 -9.51
N GLU A 103 -14.32 -1.37 -10.59
CA GLU A 103 -13.94 -1.78 -11.95
C GLU A 103 -12.42 -1.87 -12.11
N ARG A 104 -11.69 -0.79 -11.79
CA ARG A 104 -10.22 -0.80 -11.85
C ARG A 104 -9.60 -1.88 -10.97
N TRP A 105 -10.11 -2.05 -9.75
CA TRP A 105 -9.62 -3.05 -8.82
C TRP A 105 -9.78 -4.48 -9.34
N PHE A 106 -10.99 -4.85 -9.75
CA PHE A 106 -11.25 -6.21 -10.24
C PHE A 106 -10.58 -6.47 -11.58
N SER A 107 -10.50 -5.49 -12.49
CA SER A 107 -9.72 -5.64 -13.72
C SER A 107 -8.23 -5.87 -13.45
N SER A 108 -7.64 -5.20 -12.46
CA SER A 108 -6.25 -5.45 -12.07
C SER A 108 -6.03 -6.82 -11.43
N ILE A 109 -7.01 -7.33 -10.68
CA ILE A 109 -6.98 -8.72 -10.17
C ILE A 109 -7.09 -9.73 -11.31
N GLU A 110 -8.03 -9.56 -12.24
CA GLU A 110 -8.18 -10.45 -13.40
C GLU A 110 -6.89 -10.49 -14.26
N GLU A 111 -6.24 -9.34 -14.45
CA GLU A 111 -4.97 -9.29 -15.16
C GLU A 111 -3.85 -10.01 -14.38
N TYR A 112 -3.80 -9.84 -13.06
CA TYR A 112 -2.84 -10.54 -12.20
C TYR A 112 -3.07 -12.05 -12.24
N GLU A 113 -4.30 -12.54 -12.14
CA GLU A 113 -4.60 -13.98 -12.22
C GLU A 113 -4.20 -14.58 -13.57
N ARG A 114 -4.28 -13.79 -14.66
CA ARG A 114 -3.88 -14.21 -16.01
C ARG A 114 -2.37 -14.16 -16.24
N THR A 115 -1.66 -13.21 -15.64
CA THR A 115 -0.28 -12.86 -16.04
C THR A 115 0.75 -12.90 -14.93
N GLY A 116 0.32 -13.01 -13.67
CA GLY A 116 1.13 -12.81 -12.47
C GLY A 116 1.55 -11.35 -12.23
N LYS A 117 1.03 -10.39 -13.00
CA LYS A 117 1.37 -8.96 -12.85
C LYS A 117 0.17 -8.17 -12.40
N PHE A 118 0.30 -7.55 -11.22
CA PHE A 118 -0.70 -6.64 -10.69
C PHE A 118 -0.33 -5.20 -11.04
N THR A 119 -1.31 -4.43 -11.49
CA THR A 119 -1.17 -2.99 -11.70
C THR A 119 -1.75 -2.25 -10.49
N PRO A 120 -0.95 -1.46 -9.75
CA PRO A 120 -1.46 -0.72 -8.59
C PRO A 120 -2.64 0.18 -8.93
N VAL A 121 -3.62 0.21 -8.04
CA VAL A 121 -4.80 1.07 -8.19
C VAL A 121 -4.65 2.22 -7.21
N GLU A 122 -4.79 3.45 -7.67
CA GLU A 122 -4.87 4.60 -6.76
C GLU A 122 -6.33 5.05 -6.57
N ALA A 123 -6.74 5.32 -5.33
CA ALA A 123 -8.02 5.96 -5.04
C ALA A 123 -7.96 6.82 -3.78
N ARG A 124 -8.92 7.75 -3.69
CA ARG A 124 -9.12 8.58 -2.50
C ARG A 124 -10.11 7.89 -1.58
N VAL A 125 -9.64 7.48 -0.41
CA VAL A 125 -10.38 6.68 0.59
C VAL A 125 -10.87 7.57 1.71
N LYS A 126 -12.11 7.38 2.14
CA LYS A 126 -12.66 7.99 3.35
C LYS A 126 -12.31 7.17 4.60
N CYS A 127 -11.68 7.79 5.58
CA CYS A 127 -11.42 7.21 6.90
C CYS A 127 -12.66 7.29 7.81
N LYS A 128 -12.65 6.53 8.92
CA LYS A 128 -13.75 6.49 9.90
C LYS A 128 -14.02 7.85 10.55
N ASP A 129 -12.98 8.65 10.74
CA ASP A 129 -13.06 10.01 11.27
C ASP A 129 -13.58 11.06 10.25
N GLY A 130 -13.84 10.63 9.01
CA GLY A 130 -14.31 11.49 7.92
C GLY A 130 -13.21 12.18 7.12
N THR A 131 -11.94 12.03 7.49
CA THR A 131 -10.82 12.50 6.68
C THR A 131 -10.68 11.66 5.41
N TYR A 132 -9.89 12.16 4.46
CA TYR A 132 -9.61 11.45 3.22
C TYR A 132 -8.12 11.28 3.01
N LYS A 133 -7.74 10.11 2.52
CA LYS A 133 -6.36 9.76 2.17
C LYS A 133 -6.26 9.31 0.73
N ASP A 134 -5.20 9.70 0.05
CA ASP A 134 -4.84 9.16 -1.26
C ASP A 134 -4.07 7.86 -1.05
N ILE A 135 -4.64 6.74 -1.49
CA ILE A 135 -4.12 5.40 -1.24
C ILE A 135 -3.77 4.74 -2.57
N GLU A 136 -2.59 4.12 -2.61
CA GLU A 136 -2.23 3.13 -3.61
C GLU A 136 -2.48 1.73 -3.04
N PHE A 137 -3.26 0.93 -3.76
CA PHE A 137 -3.56 -0.45 -3.41
C PHE A 137 -2.63 -1.38 -4.17
N GLY A 138 -2.02 -2.31 -3.45
CA GLY A 138 -1.35 -3.49 -4.00
C GLY A 138 -2.13 -4.76 -3.73
N PHE A 139 -1.82 -5.83 -4.47
CA PHE A 139 -2.47 -7.13 -4.34
C PHE A 139 -1.48 -8.27 -4.53
N GLU A 140 -1.66 -9.34 -3.77
CA GLU A 140 -0.97 -10.61 -3.92
C GLU A 140 -1.91 -11.76 -3.56
N ALA A 141 -1.83 -12.88 -4.28
CA ALA A 141 -2.52 -14.11 -3.91
C ALA A 141 -1.53 -15.10 -3.25
N ILE A 142 -1.93 -15.66 -2.12
CA ILE A 142 -1.16 -16.66 -1.37
C ILE A 142 -2.11 -17.84 -1.12
N ASP A 143 -1.94 -18.91 -1.88
CA ASP A 143 -2.82 -20.09 -1.89
C ASP A 143 -4.31 -19.71 -2.10
N ASP A 144 -5.14 -19.87 -1.07
CA ASP A 144 -6.58 -19.54 -1.09
C ASP A 144 -6.90 -18.21 -0.37
N THR A 145 -5.87 -17.40 -0.13
CA THR A 145 -5.97 -16.10 0.53
C THR A 145 -5.47 -14.98 -0.36
N TYR A 146 -6.12 -13.84 -0.27
CA TYR A 146 -5.73 -12.60 -0.91
C TYR A 146 -5.17 -11.64 0.14
N LEU A 147 -4.09 -10.96 -0.23
CA LEU A 147 -3.44 -9.93 0.56
C LEU A 147 -3.53 -8.62 -0.20
N THR A 148 -4.08 -7.59 0.43
CA THR A 148 -4.11 -6.22 -0.12
C THR A 148 -3.28 -5.31 0.75
N THR A 149 -2.42 -4.51 0.11
CA THR A 149 -1.61 -3.49 0.76
C THR A 149 -2.18 -2.10 0.50
N PHE A 150 -1.95 -1.18 1.44
CA PHE A 150 -2.48 0.18 1.43
C PHE A 150 -1.33 1.14 1.73
N VAL A 151 -0.84 1.83 0.70
CA VAL A 151 0.25 2.81 0.82
C VAL A 151 -0.34 4.22 0.81
N ASP A 152 -0.08 4.99 1.87
CA ASP A 152 -0.56 6.38 1.99
C ASP A 152 0.32 7.31 1.16
N LEU A 153 -0.27 7.85 0.09
CA LEU A 153 0.36 8.80 -0.83
C LEU A 153 -0.02 10.26 -0.53
N THR A 154 -0.89 10.50 0.47
CA THR A 154 -1.47 11.83 0.75
C THR A 154 -0.38 12.88 0.91
N ARG A 155 0.59 12.62 1.79
CA ARG A 155 1.66 13.58 2.06
C ARG A 155 2.55 13.84 0.84
N ARG A 156 2.83 12.80 0.04
CA ARG A 156 3.62 12.92 -1.18
C ARG A 156 2.91 13.81 -2.20
N LYS A 157 1.62 13.55 -2.44
CA LYS A 157 0.79 14.31 -3.38
C LYS A 157 0.58 15.76 -2.93
N GLU A 158 0.43 16.01 -1.63
CA GLU A 158 0.34 17.37 -1.08
C GLU A 158 1.62 18.17 -1.34
N ILE A 159 2.79 17.57 -1.11
CA ILE A 159 4.08 18.22 -1.34
C ILE A 159 4.27 18.50 -2.84
N GLU A 160 3.98 17.52 -3.69
CA GLU A 160 4.08 17.67 -5.14
C GLU A 160 3.16 18.78 -5.66
N LYS A 161 1.91 18.79 -5.20
CA LYS A 161 0.95 19.85 -5.56
C LYS A 161 1.41 21.23 -5.07
N ALA A 162 1.88 21.32 -3.83
CA ALA A 162 2.38 22.59 -3.29
C ALA A 162 3.61 23.09 -4.06
N HIS A 163 4.48 22.18 -4.50
CA HIS A 163 5.63 22.52 -5.33
C HIS A 163 5.20 23.06 -6.70
N LEU A 164 4.27 22.37 -7.39
CA LEU A 164 3.74 22.82 -8.67
C LEU A 164 3.08 24.19 -8.57
N GLN A 165 2.24 24.41 -7.54
CA GLN A 165 1.59 25.70 -7.31
C GLN A 165 2.60 26.82 -7.02
N ALA A 166 3.69 26.52 -6.29
CA ALA A 166 4.74 27.50 -6.04
C ALA A 166 5.53 27.86 -7.31
N VAL A 167 5.77 26.88 -8.19
CA VAL A 167 6.41 27.09 -9.50
C VAL A 167 5.52 27.97 -10.38
N GLU A 168 4.25 27.62 -10.54
CA GLU A 168 3.28 28.40 -11.32
C GLU A 168 3.17 29.83 -10.80
N PHE A 169 3.00 30.01 -9.48
CA PHE A 169 2.94 31.33 -8.86
C PHE A 169 4.20 32.15 -9.11
N THR A 170 5.39 31.53 -9.07
CA THR A 170 6.65 32.21 -9.34
C THR A 170 6.75 32.65 -10.80
N GLU A 171 6.31 31.83 -11.75
CA GLU A 171 6.26 32.20 -13.17
C GLU A 171 5.31 33.38 -13.41
N ASP A 172 4.10 33.31 -12.87
CA ASP A 172 3.09 34.37 -13.01
C ASP A 172 3.58 35.68 -12.40
N LEU A 173 4.20 35.64 -11.22
CA LEU A 173 4.79 36.82 -10.59
C LEU A 173 5.87 37.46 -11.47
N ILE A 174 6.85 36.68 -11.94
CA ILE A 174 7.95 37.17 -12.76
C ILE A 174 7.43 37.75 -14.08
N ASN A 175 6.43 37.12 -14.70
CA ASN A 175 5.80 37.58 -15.93
C ASN A 175 4.90 38.81 -15.74
N SER A 176 4.36 39.01 -14.55
CA SER A 176 3.57 40.20 -14.22
C SER A 176 4.42 41.47 -14.00
N LEU A 177 5.74 41.32 -13.79
CA LEU A 177 6.62 42.46 -13.55
C LEU A 177 6.67 43.38 -14.79
N PRO A 178 6.52 44.70 -14.61
CA PRO A 178 6.75 45.65 -15.69
C PRO A 178 8.23 45.63 -16.09
N GLY A 179 8.51 45.59 -17.40
CA GLY A 179 9.87 45.56 -17.92
C GLY A 179 10.48 44.16 -17.98
N ILE A 180 11.79 44.11 -18.25
CA ILE A 180 12.55 42.88 -18.48
C ILE A 180 13.12 42.38 -17.15
N PHE A 181 12.87 41.11 -16.83
CA PHE A 181 13.50 40.40 -15.72
C PHE A 181 14.38 39.26 -16.26
N TYR A 182 15.54 39.06 -15.63
CA TYR A 182 16.44 37.94 -15.92
C TYR A 182 17.31 37.62 -14.69
N MET A 183 17.74 36.37 -14.57
CA MET A 183 18.60 35.90 -13.49
C MET A 183 19.69 34.97 -14.03
N TYR A 184 20.93 35.22 -13.59
CA TYR A 184 22.09 34.41 -13.93
C TYR A 184 22.53 33.56 -12.73
N ARG A 185 22.97 32.33 -13.01
CA ARG A 185 23.75 31.53 -12.06
C ARG A 185 25.22 31.71 -12.41
N ILE A 186 26.00 32.19 -11.44
CA ILE A 186 27.45 32.34 -11.57
C ILE A 186 28.11 31.12 -10.95
N SER A 187 29.02 30.48 -11.68
CA SER A 187 29.82 29.36 -11.21
C SER A 187 31.25 29.50 -11.72
N GLY A 188 32.14 30.05 -10.89
CA GLY A 188 33.50 30.44 -11.32
C GLY A 188 33.43 31.59 -12.31
N ASP A 189 34.10 31.44 -13.47
CA ASP A 189 34.13 32.43 -14.55
C ASP A 189 32.93 32.30 -15.53
N ASP A 190 32.03 31.34 -15.33
CA ASP A 190 30.85 31.15 -16.18
C ASP A 190 29.59 31.76 -15.57
N ALA A 191 28.81 32.44 -16.41
CA ALA A 191 27.51 33.01 -16.07
C ALA A 191 26.47 32.44 -17.04
N ARG A 192 25.52 31.69 -16.49
CA ARG A 192 24.45 31.05 -17.26
C ARG A 192 23.11 31.68 -16.96
N LEU A 193 22.36 32.05 -18.00
CA LEU A 193 20.98 32.52 -17.84
C LEU A 193 20.12 31.34 -17.34
N ILE A 194 19.43 31.52 -16.23
CA ILE A 194 18.61 30.46 -15.62
C ILE A 194 17.14 30.83 -15.45
N LYS A 195 16.78 32.10 -15.63
CA LYS A 195 15.40 32.58 -15.56
C LYS A 195 15.25 33.92 -16.27
N TRP A 196 14.11 34.16 -16.91
CA TRP A 196 13.71 35.44 -17.49
C TRP A 196 12.19 35.52 -17.54
N ASN A 197 11.64 36.72 -17.80
CA ASN A 197 10.19 36.90 -18.00
C ASN A 197 9.82 37.02 -19.49
N ILE A 198 8.53 36.94 -19.80
CA ILE A 198 8.01 37.04 -21.17
C ILE A 198 8.32 38.38 -21.84
N ASN A 199 8.50 39.45 -21.06
CA ASN A 199 8.91 40.75 -21.59
C ASN A 199 10.35 40.73 -22.10
N HIS A 200 11.24 39.95 -21.48
CA HIS A 200 12.60 39.73 -21.99
C HIS A 200 12.57 39.17 -23.41
N GLU A 201 11.74 38.15 -23.66
CA GLU A 201 11.57 37.56 -24.99
C GLU A 201 10.99 38.57 -25.98
N LYS A 202 9.87 39.21 -25.62
CA LYS A 202 9.14 40.13 -26.50
C LYS A 202 9.92 41.40 -26.84
N GLN A 203 10.66 41.96 -25.90
CA GLN A 203 11.34 43.24 -26.08
C GLN A 203 12.73 43.09 -26.68
N LEU A 204 13.43 41.99 -26.42
CA LEU A 204 14.77 41.74 -26.97
C LEU A 204 14.75 40.85 -28.21
N GLY A 205 13.60 40.26 -28.56
CA GLY A 205 13.41 39.47 -29.77
C GLY A 205 14.05 38.09 -29.73
N PHE A 206 14.31 37.55 -28.54
CA PHE A 206 14.84 36.19 -28.35
C PHE A 206 13.74 35.23 -27.93
N THR A 207 13.81 34.01 -28.45
CA THR A 207 12.97 32.88 -28.01
C THR A 207 13.55 32.21 -26.76
N SER A 208 12.71 31.48 -26.01
CA SER A 208 13.17 30.71 -24.84
C SER A 208 14.30 29.72 -25.16
N GLU A 209 14.27 29.11 -26.35
CA GLU A 209 15.30 28.16 -26.82
C GLU A 209 16.64 28.86 -27.06
N GLU A 210 16.63 30.03 -27.70
CA GLU A 210 17.84 30.83 -27.93
C GLU A 210 18.47 31.35 -26.63
N LEU A 211 17.65 31.55 -25.59
CA LEU A 211 18.09 32.01 -24.26
C LEU A 211 18.69 30.88 -23.42
N LEU A 212 18.27 29.63 -23.62
CA LEU A 212 18.80 28.45 -22.92
C LEU A 212 20.19 28.03 -23.39
N GLU A 213 20.52 28.28 -24.66
CA GLU A 213 21.77 27.87 -25.30
C GLU A 213 22.91 28.90 -25.19
N LYS A 214 22.63 30.13 -24.74
CA LYS A 214 23.63 31.20 -24.65
C LYS A 214 24.28 31.27 -23.25
N SER A 215 25.55 30.87 -23.16
CA SER A 215 26.43 31.37 -22.08
C SER A 215 26.72 32.86 -22.34
N VAL A 216 26.68 33.68 -21.29
CA VAL A 216 26.74 35.15 -21.35
C VAL A 216 28.02 35.67 -22.02
N LEU A 217 29.05 34.84 -22.16
CA LEU A 217 30.33 35.21 -22.79
C LEU A 217 30.28 35.45 -24.31
N THR A 218 29.13 35.34 -24.97
CA THR A 218 28.99 35.64 -26.42
C THR A 218 28.38 36.99 -26.77
N PHE A 219 28.02 37.82 -25.80
CA PHE A 219 27.64 39.22 -26.07
C PHE A 219 28.89 40.12 -26.01
N ARG A 220 29.66 40.14 -27.10
CA ARG A 220 30.73 41.11 -27.33
C ARG A 220 30.54 41.82 -28.66
#